data_AF-A0A660SAX9-F1
#
_entry.id   AF-A0A660SAX9-F1
#
_cell.length_a   1.000
_cell.length_b   1.000
_cell.length_c   1.000
_cell.angle_alpha   90.00
_cell.angle_beta   90.00
_cell.angle_gamma   90.00
#
_symmetry.space_group_name_H-M   'P 1'
#
loop_
_entity.id
_entity.type
_entity.pdbx_description
1 polymer ?
#
loop_
_entity_poly.entity_id
_entity_poly.type
_entity_poly.pdbx_seq_one_letter_code
_entity_poly.pdbx_strand_id
1 'polypeptide(L)' 'MQKNILVADDDRDVVTFVSTVLEKSGYKVISAKNG' A
#
# COMPACT_ATOMS: atom_id res chain seq x y z
N MET A 1 1.60 -10.97 15.30
CA MET A 1 1.99 -11.14 13.88
C MET A 1 1.69 -9.83 13.15
N GLN A 2 2.67 -9.27 12.43
CA GLN A 2 2.44 -8.12 11.56
C GLN A 2 1.74 -8.60 10.28
N LYS A 3 0.62 -7.98 9.89
CA LYS A 3 -0.11 -8.33 8.66
C LYS A 3 0.47 -7.54 7.50
N ASN A 4 0.81 -8.23 6.41
CA ASN A 4 1.31 -7.63 5.18
C ASN A 4 0.14 -7.38 4.23
N ILE A 5 0.11 -6.22 3.57
CA ILE A 5 -0.93 -5.84 2.60
C ILE A 5 -0.26 -5.43 1.28
N LEU A 6 -0.75 -5.97 0.17
CA LEU A 6 -0.36 -5.56 -1.18
C LEU A 6 -1.35 -4.51 -1.71
N VAL A 7 -0.84 -3.37 -2.13
CA VAL A 7 -1.59 -2.33 -2.85
C VAL A 7 -1.13 -2.35 -4.30
N ALA A 8 -2.03 -2.66 -5.22
CA ALA A 8 -1.74 -2.72 -6.66
C ALA A 8 -2.76 -1.84 -7.40
N ASP A 9 -2.25 -0.78 -8.02
CA ASP A 9 -3.03 0.19 -8.79
C ASP A 9 -2.08 0.86 -9.81
N ASP A 10 -2.58 1.23 -10.98
CA ASP A 10 -1.81 1.90 -12.04
C ASP A 10 -1.67 3.41 -11.77
N ASP A 11 -2.51 3.98 -10.92
CA ASP A 11 -2.39 5.34 -10.44
C ASP A 11 -1.47 5.44 -9.22
N ARG A 12 -0.35 6.15 -9.38
CA ARG A 12 0.66 6.37 -8.33
C ARG A 12 0.13 7.16 -7.13
N ASP A 13 -0.83 8.06 -7.34
CA ASP A 13 -1.37 8.89 -6.27
C ASP A 13 -2.28 8.04 -5.36
N VAL A 14 -3.06 7.14 -5.96
CA VAL A 14 -3.88 6.15 -5.23
C VAL A 14 -2.99 5.22 -4.40
N VAL A 15 -1.95 4.63 -5.01
CA VAL A 15 -1.00 3.77 -4.28
C VAL A 15 -0.38 4.50 -3.09
N THR A 16 0.03 5.76 -3.28
CA THR A 16 0.67 6.56 -2.23
C THR A 16 -0.28 6.86 -1.08
N PHE A 17 -1.50 7.29 -1.40
CA PHE A 17 -2.53 7.61 -0.41
C PHE A 17 -2.89 6.40 0.44
N VAL A 18 -3.22 5.28 -0.21
CA VAL A 18 -3.65 4.05 0.47
C VAL A 18 -2.52 3.47 1.32
N SER A 19 -1.29 3.43 0.79
CA SER A 19 -0.12 2.94 1.54
C SER A 19 0.11 3.76 2.81
N THR A 20 0.03 5.09 2.71
CA THR A 20 0.21 5.99 3.86
C THR A 20 -0.82 5.73 4.97
N VAL A 21 -2.09 5.51 4.61
CA VAL A 21 -3.15 5.24 5.60
C VAL A 21 -2.95 3.87 6.27
N LEU A 22 -2.59 2.86 5.50
CA LEU A 22 -2.36 1.50 6.01
C LEU A 22 -1.12 1.43 6.91
N GLU A 23 -0.04 2.10 6.54
CA GLU A 23 1.18 2.17 7.35
C GLU A 23 0.92 2.88 8.69
N LYS A 24 0.17 3.99 8.68
CA LYS A 24 -0.28 4.68 9.91
C LYS A 24 -1.13 3.79 10.81
N SER A 25 -1.82 2.81 10.23
CA SER A 25 -2.64 1.83 10.96
C SER A 25 -1.82 0.63 11.47
N GLY A 26 -0.50 0.63 11.27
CA GLY A 26 0.41 -0.41 11.76
C GLY A 26 0.62 -1.60 10.81
N TYR A 27 0.11 -1.53 9.58
CA TYR A 27 0.31 -2.56 8.57
C TYR A 27 1.66 -2.37 7.87
N LYS A 28 2.23 -3.49 7.41
CA LYS A 28 3.37 -3.47 6.50
C LYS A 28 2.83 -3.49 5.07
N VAL A 29 3.08 -2.43 4.31
CA VAL A 29 2.55 -2.30 2.94
C VAL A 29 3.61 -2.70 1.91
N ILE A 30 3.17 -3.40 0.87
CA ILE A 30 3.93 -3.71 -0.34
C ILE A 30 3.14 -3.08 -1.49
N SER A 31 3.79 -2.37 -2.40
CA SER A 31 3.13 -1.74 -3.55
C SER A 31 3.57 -2.36 -4.87
N ALA A 32 2.63 -2.60 -5.78
CA ALA A 32 2.88 -2.92 -7.19
C ALA A 32 2.30 -1.82 -8.07
N LYS A 33 3.08 -1.36 -9.07
CA LYS A 33 2.76 -0.16 -9.88
C LYS A 33 3.06 -0.34 -11.38
N ASN A 34 3.48 -1.53 -11.76
CA ASN A 34 3.82 -1.92 -13.12
C ASN A 34 3.15 -3.27 -13.38
N GLY A 35 1.92 -3.20 -13.90
CA GLY A 35 1.31 -4.35 -14.57
C GLY A 35 2.12 -4.77 -15.79
#